data_AF-A0A0F2DY65-F1
#
_entry.id   AF-A0A0F2DY65-F1
#
_cell.length_a   1.000
_cell.length_b   1.000
_cell.length_c   1.000
_cell.angle_alpha   90.00
_cell.angle_beta   90.00
_cell.angle_gamma   90.00
#
_symmetry.space_group_name_H-M   'P 1'
#
loop_
_entity.id
_entity.type
_entity.pdbx_description
1 polymer ?
#
loop_
_entity_poly.entity_id
_entity_poly.type
_entity_poly.pdbx_seq_one_letter_code
_entity_poly.pdbx_strand_id
1 'polypeptide(L)'
;MTYRVHLYTNEKLEEQGLTKEAFIVKRIENIENLSAILGVLDNQLSDTNLRHKACKTIEMILNDQEDMLFRTLSDQITFRTHKPA
;
A
#
# COMPACT_ATOMS: atom_id res chain seq x y z
N MET A 1 11.92 4.30 24.44
CA MET A 1 12.66 4.64 23.20
C MET A 1 11.99 3.92 22.05
N THR A 2 11.15 4.63 21.31
CA THR A 2 10.47 4.10 20.13
C THR A 2 11.39 4.32 18.94
N TYR A 3 12.23 3.32 18.63
CA TYR A 3 12.96 3.27 17.38
C TYR A 3 11.92 3.06 16.26
N ARG A 4 11.40 4.16 15.70
CA ARG A 4 10.77 4.13 14.38
C ARG A 4 11.90 3.91 13.37
N VAL A 5 12.35 2.66 13.27
CA VAL A 5 13.26 2.24 12.21
C VAL A 5 12.57 2.62 10.91
N HIS A 6 13.08 3.66 10.26
CA HIS A 6 12.70 4.07 8.91
C HIS A 6 13.24 3.00 7.96
N LEU A 7 12.60 1.82 7.98
CA LEU A 7 12.86 0.68 7.11
C LEU A 7 12.04 0.79 5.81
N TYR A 8 11.61 1.98 5.44
CA TYR A 8 11.36 2.26 4.04
C TYR A 8 12.71 2.47 3.39
N THR A 9 13.34 1.33 3.11
CA THR A 9 14.24 1.16 1.98
C THR A 9 13.78 2.08 0.89
N ASN A 10 14.74 2.74 0.23
CA ASN A 10 14.53 3.44 -1.01
C ASN A 10 13.78 2.55 -2.01
N GLU A 11 12.46 2.44 -1.89
CA GLU A 11 11.57 2.39 -3.02
C GLU A 11 11.87 3.72 -3.71
N LYS A 12 12.94 3.71 -4.51
CA LYS A 12 12.94 4.37 -5.78
C LYS A 12 11.70 3.82 -6.46
N LEU A 13 10.56 4.41 -6.12
CA LEU A 13 9.34 4.25 -6.87
C LEU A 13 9.82 4.59 -8.28
N GLU A 14 9.87 3.57 -9.14
CA GLU A 14 10.06 3.75 -10.59
C GLU A 14 8.94 4.65 -11.18
N GLU A 15 8.03 5.12 -10.34
CA GLU A 15 7.12 6.24 -10.48
C GLU A 15 7.81 7.62 -10.67
N GLN A 16 8.96 7.68 -11.33
CA GLN A 16 9.52 8.96 -11.78
C GLN A 16 8.63 9.69 -12.81
N GLY A 17 7.42 9.18 -13.09
CA GLY A 17 6.42 9.82 -13.96
C GLY A 17 4.95 9.69 -13.51
N LEU A 18 4.64 9.19 -12.32
CA LEU A 18 3.24 9.14 -11.85
C LEU A 18 2.86 10.46 -11.16
N THR A 19 1.77 11.08 -11.62
CA THR A 19 1.18 12.23 -10.93
C THR A 19 0.60 11.79 -9.59
N LYS A 20 0.40 12.74 -8.67
CA LYS A 20 -0.23 12.47 -7.37
C LYS A 20 -1.57 11.75 -7.52
N GLU A 21 -2.36 12.14 -8.52
CA GLU A 21 -3.67 11.56 -8.82
C GLU A 21 -3.55 10.10 -9.27
N ALA A 22 -2.64 9.82 -10.20
CA ALA A 22 -2.46 8.46 -10.69
C ALA A 22 -1.86 7.53 -9.61
N PHE A 23 -1.04 8.07 -8.70
CA PHE A 23 -0.62 7.36 -7.49
C PHE A 23 -1.80 7.01 -6.59
N ILE A 24 -2.65 7.99 -6.27
CA ILE A 24 -3.84 7.81 -5.42
C ILE A 24 -4.76 6.74 -6.00
N VAL A 25 -5.09 6.82 -7.30
CA VAL A 25 -5.96 5.86 -7.98
C VAL A 25 -5.41 4.44 -7.85
N LYS A 26 -4.13 4.24 -8.16
CA LYS A 26 -3.48 2.93 -8.08
C LYS A 26 -3.50 2.35 -6.67
N ARG A 27 -3.34 3.18 -5.64
CA ARG A 27 -3.41 2.73 -4.22
C ARG A 27 -4.83 2.33 -3.83
N ILE A 28 -5.85 3.07 -4.25
CA ILE A 28 -7.25 2.72 -4.02
C ILE A 28 -7.58 1.37 -4.70
N GLU A 29 -7.20 1.19 -5.97
CA GLU A 29 -7.40 -0.06 -6.70
C GLU A 29 -6.71 -1.25 -6.01
N ASN A 30 -5.48 -1.06 -5.50
CA ASN A 30 -4.79 -2.10 -4.73
C ASN A 30 -5.54 -2.46 -3.44
N ILE A 31 -6.03 -1.46 -2.70
CA ILE A 31 -6.78 -1.68 -1.46
C ILE A 31 -8.07 -2.47 -1.73
N GLU A 32 -8.82 -2.10 -2.78
CA GLU A 32 -10.04 -2.80 -3.18
C GLU A 32 -9.76 -4.27 -3.54
N ASN A 33 -8.75 -4.50 -4.39
CA ASN A 33 -8.36 -5.85 -4.82
C ASN A 33 -7.89 -6.72 -3.65
N LEU A 34 -7.03 -6.19 -2.78
CA LEU A 34 -6.52 -6.92 -1.61
C LEU A 34 -7.63 -7.22 -0.60
N SER A 35 -8.56 -6.29 -0.39
CA SER A 35 -9.73 -6.51 0.48
C SER A 35 -10.64 -7.62 -0.07
N ALA A 36 -10.85 -7.67 -1.38
CA ALA A 36 -11.60 -8.75 -2.01
C ALA A 36 -10.90 -10.12 -1.83
N ILE A 37 -9.57 -10.17 -2.05
CA ILE A 37 -8.77 -11.39 -1.84
C ILE A 37 -8.83 -11.83 -0.38
N LEU A 38 -8.72 -10.90 0.58
CA LEU A 38 -8.82 -11.20 2.01
C LEU A 38 -10.14 -11.90 2.34
N GLY A 39 -11.26 -11.36 1.86
CA GLY A 39 -12.59 -11.96 2.05
C GLY A 39 -12.71 -13.35 1.42
N VAL A 40 -12.11 -13.58 0.25
CA VAL A 40 -12.11 -14.91 -0.37
C VAL A 40 -11.27 -15.89 0.45
N LEU A 41 -10.05 -15.51 0.84
CA LEU A 41 -9.15 -16.40 1.57
C LEU A 41 -9.69 -16.78 2.95
N ASP A 42 -10.32 -15.84 3.65
CA ASP A 42 -10.90 -16.10 4.97
C ASP A 42 -12.00 -17.19 4.90
N ASN A 43 -12.80 -17.14 3.84
CA ASN A 43 -13.92 -18.05 3.62
C ASN A 43 -13.55 -19.38 2.93
N GLN A 44 -12.52 -19.39 2.07
CA GLN A 44 -12.24 -20.53 1.18
C GLN A 44 -11.03 -21.38 1.62
N LEU A 45 -10.12 -20.86 2.46
CA LEU A 45 -8.97 -21.64 2.93
C LEU A 45 -9.34 -22.49 4.15
N SER A 46 -9.32 -23.82 3.95
CA SER A 46 -9.56 -24.81 5.00
C SER A 46 -8.35 -25.00 5.93
N ASP A 47 -7.12 -24.85 5.42
CA ASP A 47 -5.92 -24.84 6.24
C ASP A 47 -5.88 -23.56 7.08
N THR A 48 -6.08 -23.72 8.38
CA THR A 48 -6.19 -22.61 9.33
C THR A 48 -4.88 -21.85 9.52
N ASN A 49 -3.73 -22.53 9.43
CA ASN A 49 -2.41 -21.91 9.59
C ASN A 49 -2.03 -21.13 8.33
N LEU A 50 -2.27 -21.71 7.16
CA LEU A 50 -2.08 -21.03 5.88
C LEU A 50 -3.00 -19.83 5.76
N ARG A 51 -4.29 -19.98 6.09
CA ARG A 51 -5.27 -18.89 6.12
C ARG A 51 -4.81 -17.77 7.03
N HIS A 52 -4.44 -18.07 8.28
CA HIS A 52 -3.97 -17.07 9.23
C HIS A 52 -2.75 -16.29 8.70
N LYS A 53 -1.75 -17.00 8.15
CA LYS A 53 -0.56 -16.35 7.59
C LYS A 53 -0.90 -15.47 6.39
N ALA A 54 -1.68 -15.99 5.45
CA ALA A 54 -2.06 -15.27 4.24
C ALA A 54 -2.89 -14.02 4.55
N CYS A 55 -3.92 -14.15 5.40
CA CYS A 55 -4.75 -13.02 5.82
C CYS A 55 -3.90 -11.95 6.52
N LYS A 56 -3.05 -12.34 7.48
CA LYS A 56 -2.18 -11.41 8.20
C LYS A 56 -1.19 -10.69 7.28
N THR A 57 -0.63 -11.38 6.30
CA THR A 57 0.25 -10.76 5.30
C THR A 57 -0.51 -9.73 4.46
N ILE A 58 -1.72 -10.04 4.01
CA ILE A 58 -2.55 -9.11 3.24
C ILE A 58 -2.95 -7.90 4.09
N GLU A 59 -3.34 -8.09 5.36
CA GLU A 59 -3.61 -7.00 6.30
C GLU A 59 -2.40 -6.08 6.48
N MET A 60 -1.19 -6.62 6.58
CA MET A 60 0.03 -5.80 6.65
C MET A 60 0.21 -4.96 5.38
N ILE A 61 0.02 -5.55 4.19
CA ILE A 61 0.13 -4.82 2.92
C ILE A 61 -0.95 -3.73 2.82
N LEU A 62 -2.19 -4.02 3.24
CA LEU A 62 -3.29 -3.05 3.26
C LEU A 62 -2.94 -1.84 4.14
N ASN A 63 -2.46 -2.08 5.36
CA ASN A 63 -2.03 -1.00 6.26
C ASN A 63 -0.92 -0.14 5.64
N ASP A 64 0.04 -0.75 4.94
CA ASP A 64 1.09 -0.01 4.25
C ASP A 64 0.54 0.83 3.08
N GLN A 65 -0.40 0.30 2.30
CA GLN A 65 -1.07 1.06 1.22
C GLN A 65 -1.87 2.25 1.79
N GLU A 66 -2.58 2.04 2.90
CA GLU A 66 -3.36 3.08 3.59
C GLU A 66 -2.47 4.18 4.18
N ASP A 67 -1.35 3.83 4.82
CA ASP A 67 -0.37 4.80 5.33
C ASP A 67 0.22 5.64 4.19
N MET A 68 0.60 5.02 3.07
CA MET A 68 1.09 5.73 1.89
C MET A 68 0.03 6.68 1.31
N LEU A 69 -1.23 6.26 1.24
CA LEU A 69 -2.32 7.08 0.76
C LEU A 69 -2.56 8.28 1.70
N PHE A 70 -2.59 8.04 3.02
CA PHE A 70 -2.75 9.09 4.02
C PHE A 70 -1.63 10.13 3.94
N ARG A 71 -0.37 9.69 3.82
CA ARG A 71 0.79 10.58 3.66
C ARG A 71 0.75 11.35 2.35
N THR A 72 0.27 10.74 1.28
CA THR A 72 0.08 11.42 -0.01
C THR A 72 -0.97 12.51 0.08
N LEU A 73 -2.12 12.22 0.71
CA LEU A 73 -3.19 13.19 0.91
C LEU A 73 -2.79 14.32 1.87
N SER A 74 -1.90 14.04 2.81
CA SER A 74 -1.36 15.01 3.79
C SER A 74 -0.13 15.79 3.27
N ASP A 75 0.21 15.67 1.98
CA ASP A 75 1.37 16.30 1.35
C ASP A 75 2.72 15.96 2.01
N GLN A 76 2.78 14.84 2.74
CA GLN A 76 4.01 14.31 3.35
C GLN A 76 4.87 13.51 2.34
N ILE A 77 4.35 13.27 1.14
CA ILE A 77 5.08 12.67 0.01
C ILE A 77 5.20 13.71 -1.09
N THR A 78 6.44 13.97 -1.52
CA THR A 78 6.74 14.89 -2.62
C THR A 78 6.73 14.15 -3.94
N PHE A 79 5.83 14.54 -4.83
CA PHE A 79 5.81 14.09 -6.23
C PHE A 79 6.64 15.05 -7.07
N ARG A 80 7.39 14.53 -8.06
CA ARG A 80 8.02 15.40 -9.05
C ARG A 80 6.92 16.05 -9.87
N THR A 81 6.69 17.33 -9.66
CA THR A 81 5.83 18.11 -10.56
C THR A 81 6.52 18.18 -11.92
N HIS A 82 5.83 17.67 -12.94
CA HIS A 82 6.24 17.90 -14.32
C HIS A 82 6.23 19.42 -14.51
N LYS A 83 7.41 20.04 -14.62
CA LYS A 83 7.52 21.45 -14.99
C LYS A 83 6.84 21.57 -16.37
N PRO A 84 5.81 22.41 -16.56
CA PRO A 84 5.36 22.73 -17.90
C PRO A 84 6.52 23.45 -18.60
N ALA A 85 6.82 23.02 -19.82
CA ALA A 85 7.81 23.66 -20.70
C ALA A 85 7.29 25.02 -21.19
#